data_AF-A0A8X7R172-F1
#
_entry.id   AF-A0A8X7R172-F1
#
_cell.length_a   1.000
_cell.length_b   1.000
_cell.length_c   1.000
_cell.angle_alpha   90.00
_cell.angle_beta   90.00
_cell.angle_gamma   90.00
#
_symmetry.space_group_name_H-M   'P 1'
#
loop_
_entity.id
_entity.type
_entity.pdbx_description
1 polymer ?
#
loop_
_entity_poly.entity_id
_entity_poly.type
_entity_poly.pdbx_seq_one_letter_code
_entity_poly.pdbx_strand_id
1 'polypeptide(L)'
;MSWQTYVDEHLMCDVGDGQGHHLTSAAIIGHDGSVWAQSANFPQFKPQEMTDIMKDFDEPGHLAPTGLFLAGLKYMVIQGEPGAVIRGKRYDYGGAGGITIKKTGQSMVFGLYEEPVLKKLEPWRDLKDKVVLVTGASSGIGKEICLDLGKAGCKIIAAARRVDRLKSLCSDINSFCSTGTQAASLKLDVASDAATIRKAVKGAWGIFGKIDVLINNAGIRGNVKSSLDLSEDEWDKVFRTNLTGPWLVSKYVCILMRDAKQVAYACSKGGVDIMTRMMAIELGVYKIRVNSIAPGLFKSEITQGLMQKEWLKKVNERTVPLKMQQSVDPGLTSLVRYLIHDSSQYVSGNTYIVDSGASLPGLPIFSSL
;
A
#
# COMPACT_ATOMS: atom_id res chain seq x y z
N MET A 1 -45.98 9.52 4.59
CA MET A 1 -44.66 8.87 4.74
C MET A 1 -44.59 8.32 6.16
N SER A 2 -44.17 7.07 6.35
CA SER A 2 -43.96 6.57 7.72
C SER A 2 -42.79 7.32 8.35
N TRP A 3 -42.80 7.55 9.66
CA TRP A 3 -41.67 8.23 10.32
C TRP A 3 -40.36 7.42 10.17
N GLN A 4 -40.45 6.09 10.03
CA GLN A 4 -39.32 5.23 9.68
C GLN A 4 -38.75 5.58 8.30
N THR A 5 -39.60 5.72 7.28
CA THR A 5 -39.18 6.16 5.93
C THR A 5 -38.51 7.54 5.98
N TYR A 6 -39.02 8.46 6.81
CA TYR A 6 -38.40 9.77 7.01
C TYR A 6 -37.00 9.67 7.63
N VAL A 7 -36.83 8.80 8.64
CA VAL A 7 -35.53 8.49 9.23
C VAL A 7 -34.58 7.93 8.18
N ASP A 8 -35.04 6.97 7.37
CA ASP A 8 -34.22 6.31 6.34
C ASP A 8 -33.76 7.31 5.27
N GLU A 9 -34.65 8.20 4.80
CA GLU A 9 -34.33 9.27 3.83
C GLU A 9 -33.40 10.35 4.39
N HIS A 10 -33.48 10.66 5.68
CA HIS A 10 -32.67 11.72 6.27
C HIS A 10 -31.32 11.22 6.72
N LEU A 11 -31.28 10.06 7.37
CA LEU A 11 -30.04 9.49 7.82
C LEU A 11 -29.24 8.86 6.68
N MET A 12 -29.88 8.53 5.53
CA MET A 12 -29.28 8.00 4.29
C MET A 12 -27.94 7.35 4.59
N CYS A 13 -28.00 6.35 5.46
CA CYS A 13 -26.85 5.58 5.88
C CYS A 13 -26.52 4.66 4.71
N ASP A 14 -26.03 5.20 3.60
CA ASP A 14 -25.25 4.39 2.70
C ASP A 14 -23.90 4.15 3.41
N VAL A 15 -23.92 3.16 4.30
CA VAL A 15 -22.71 2.68 5.00
C VAL A 15 -21.81 1.93 3.99
N GLY A 16 -22.29 1.68 2.76
CA GLY A 16 -21.45 1.67 1.59
C GLY A 16 -21.32 0.38 0.80
N ASP A 17 -22.25 -0.57 0.96
CA ASP A 17 -22.05 -1.95 0.47
C ASP A 17 -23.28 -2.52 -0.28
N GLY A 18 -24.45 -1.86 -0.25
CA GLY A 18 -25.67 -2.42 -0.84
C GLY A 18 -26.16 -3.72 -0.17
N GLN A 19 -25.62 -4.10 0.99
CA GLN A 19 -26.15 -5.15 1.87
C GLN A 19 -26.52 -4.50 3.20
N GLY A 20 -27.82 -4.44 3.49
CA GLY A 20 -28.43 -3.49 4.43
C GLY A 20 -27.88 -3.50 5.87
N HIS A 21 -27.42 -2.35 6.33
CA HIS A 21 -27.19 -2.04 7.74
C HIS A 21 -28.46 -1.40 8.32
N HIS A 22 -29.10 -2.08 9.27
CA HIS A 22 -30.34 -1.61 9.91
C HIS A 22 -29.99 -0.79 11.16
N LEU A 23 -30.62 0.38 11.33
CA LEU A 23 -30.59 1.09 12.61
C LEU A 23 -31.19 0.18 13.68
N THR A 24 -30.53 0.05 14.83
CA THR A 24 -31.07 -0.72 15.96
C THR A 24 -32.13 0.06 16.72
N SER A 25 -32.06 1.39 16.67
CA SER A 25 -33.13 2.29 17.10
C SER A 25 -32.94 3.67 16.47
N ALA A 26 -34.04 4.41 16.35
CA ALA A 26 -34.06 5.76 15.81
C ALA A 26 -35.09 6.65 16.54
N ALA A 27 -34.88 7.97 16.47
CA ALA A 27 -35.83 8.96 16.96
C ALA A 27 -35.81 10.23 16.11
N ILE A 28 -36.93 10.95 16.10
CA ILE A 28 -37.08 12.30 15.57
C ILE A 28 -37.39 13.19 16.78
N ILE A 29 -36.52 14.16 17.03
CA ILE A 29 -36.59 15.02 18.21
C ILE A 29 -36.59 16.48 17.74
N GLY A 30 -37.55 17.28 18.19
CA GLY A 30 -37.58 18.72 17.93
C GLY A 30 -36.33 19.43 18.47
N HIS A 31 -36.01 20.62 17.95
CA HIS A 31 -34.89 21.42 18.47
C HIS A 31 -35.08 21.85 19.93
N ASP A 32 -36.31 21.82 20.43
CA ASP A 32 -36.71 22.04 21.82
C ASP A 32 -36.56 20.78 22.72
N GLY A 33 -36.14 19.65 22.14
CA GLY A 33 -36.04 18.37 22.84
C GLY A 33 -37.35 17.58 22.91
N SER A 34 -38.44 18.03 22.27
CA SER A 34 -39.69 17.27 22.21
C SER A 34 -39.55 16.03 21.33
N VAL A 35 -40.02 14.86 21.81
CA VAL A 35 -39.98 13.62 21.04
C VAL A 35 -41.16 13.59 20.06
N TRP A 36 -40.87 13.57 18.76
CA TRP A 36 -41.91 13.52 17.72
C TRP A 36 -42.19 12.08 17.28
N ALA A 37 -41.16 11.25 17.24
CA ALA A 37 -41.27 9.80 17.01
C ALA A 37 -40.03 9.09 17.55
N GLN A 38 -40.16 7.85 18.02
CA GLN A 38 -39.02 7.04 18.44
C GLN A 38 -39.29 5.54 18.38
N SER A 39 -38.23 4.75 18.27
CA SER A 39 -38.28 3.29 18.43
C SER A 39 -38.55 2.92 19.89
N ALA A 40 -39.18 1.77 20.15
CA ALA A 40 -39.52 1.33 21.51
C ALA A 40 -38.30 1.18 22.45
N ASN A 41 -37.14 0.87 21.87
CA ASN A 41 -35.86 0.70 22.55
C ASN A 41 -34.94 1.94 22.48
N PHE A 42 -35.44 3.09 22.00
CA PHE A 42 -34.60 4.28 21.89
C PHE A 42 -34.28 4.85 23.29
N PRO A 43 -33.00 5.14 23.60
CA PRO A 43 -32.60 5.64 24.92
C PRO A 43 -33.21 7.01 25.23
N GLN A 44 -33.59 7.24 26.49
CA GLN A 44 -34.09 8.53 26.95
C GLN A 44 -32.93 9.50 27.21
N PHE A 45 -32.95 10.65 26.55
CA PHE A 45 -31.94 11.70 26.69
C PHE A 45 -32.15 12.52 27.96
N LYS A 46 -31.04 13.07 28.48
CA LYS A 46 -31.08 14.10 29.51
C LYS A 46 -31.15 15.49 28.87
N PRO A 47 -31.80 16.50 29.50
CA PRO A 47 -31.85 17.86 28.96
C PRO A 47 -30.49 18.48 28.64
N GLN A 48 -29.46 18.15 29.43
CA GLN A 48 -28.10 18.61 29.17
C GLN A 48 -27.50 18.01 27.89
N GLU A 49 -27.75 16.72 27.62
CA GLU A 49 -27.25 16.03 26.42
C GLU A 49 -27.78 16.70 25.15
N MET A 50 -29.07 17.09 25.16
CA MET A 50 -29.68 17.83 24.05
C MET A 50 -29.10 19.22 23.86
N THR A 51 -28.86 19.93 24.96
CA THR A 51 -28.22 21.24 24.95
C THR A 51 -26.82 21.15 24.32
N ASP A 52 -26.03 20.15 24.72
CA ASP A 52 -24.66 19.99 24.21
C ASP A 52 -24.64 19.57 22.73
N ILE A 53 -25.59 18.73 22.28
CA ILE A 53 -25.78 18.38 20.86
C ILE A 53 -26.13 19.60 20.01
N MET A 54 -27.10 20.41 20.47
CA MET A 54 -27.48 21.63 19.76
C MET A 54 -26.33 22.63 19.69
N LYS A 55 -25.58 22.75 20.79
CA LYS A 55 -24.39 23.59 20.84
C LYS A 55 -23.31 23.13 19.86
N ASP A 56 -23.11 21.84 19.65
CA ASP A 56 -22.16 21.34 18.64
C ASP A 56 -22.61 21.62 17.20
N PHE A 57 -23.92 21.68 16.93
CA PHE A 57 -24.41 22.14 15.63
C PHE A 57 -24.17 23.64 15.41
N ASP A 58 -24.25 24.46 16.46
CA ASP A 58 -24.04 25.90 16.35
C ASP A 58 -22.53 26.27 16.41
N GLU A 59 -21.74 25.49 17.15
CA GLU A 59 -20.29 25.59 17.32
C GLU A 59 -19.62 24.24 16.99
N PRO A 60 -19.37 23.92 15.69
CA PRO A 60 -18.81 22.64 15.28
C PRO A 60 -17.51 22.28 16.01
N GLY A 61 -17.53 21.15 16.72
CA GLY A 61 -16.39 20.64 17.50
C GLY A 61 -16.51 20.84 19.01
N HIS A 62 -17.59 21.46 19.50
CA HIS A 62 -17.91 21.59 20.92
C HIS A 62 -17.83 20.27 21.69
N LEU A 63 -18.36 19.18 21.13
CA LEU A 63 -18.41 17.86 21.74
C LEU A 63 -17.12 17.04 21.54
N ALA A 64 -16.17 17.49 20.70
CA ALA A 64 -14.96 16.71 20.40
C ALA A 64 -14.07 16.44 21.64
N PRO A 65 -13.84 17.40 22.57
CA PRO A 65 -13.01 17.17 23.76
C PRO A 65 -13.70 16.32 24.84
N THR A 66 -15.01 16.49 25.02
CA THR A 66 -15.78 15.89 26.12
C THR A 66 -16.45 14.57 25.72
N GLY A 67 -16.76 14.41 24.43
CA GLY A 67 -17.55 13.33 23.86
C GLY A 67 -19.04 13.65 23.83
N LEU A 68 -19.74 13.01 22.90
CA LEU A 68 -21.20 13.03 22.79
C LEU A 68 -21.79 12.05 23.80
N PHE A 69 -22.78 12.47 24.59
CA PHE A 69 -23.47 11.60 25.54
C PHE A 69 -24.93 11.39 25.11
N LEU A 70 -25.40 10.15 25.20
CA LEU A 70 -26.82 9.82 25.07
C LEU A 70 -27.20 8.79 26.12
N ALA A 71 -28.14 9.14 27.01
CA ALA A 71 -28.55 8.31 28.14
C ALA A 71 -27.36 7.86 29.03
N GLY A 72 -26.35 8.72 29.19
CA GLY A 72 -25.12 8.43 29.93
C GLY A 72 -24.10 7.55 29.20
N LEU A 73 -24.39 7.05 27.99
CA LEU A 73 -23.41 6.38 27.16
C LEU A 73 -22.56 7.42 26.42
N LYS A 74 -21.23 7.27 26.53
CA LYS A 74 -20.26 8.14 25.86
C LYS A 74 -19.95 7.64 24.46
N TYR A 75 -20.01 8.55 23.51
CA TYR A 75 -19.57 8.40 22.13
C TYR A 75 -18.43 9.37 21.86
N MET A 76 -17.36 8.87 21.26
CA MET A 76 -16.30 9.71 20.69
C MET A 76 -16.84 10.34 19.41
N VAL A 77 -16.89 11.67 19.35
CA VAL A 77 -17.28 12.39 18.14
C VAL A 77 -16.29 12.09 17.02
N ILE A 78 -16.81 11.73 15.85
CA ILE A 78 -16.04 11.44 14.64
C ILE A 78 -16.54 12.33 13.49
N GLN A 79 -15.96 12.16 12.31
CA GLN A 79 -16.26 12.93 11.10
C GLN A 79 -17.77 13.12 10.86
N GLY A 80 -18.17 14.37 10.68
CA GLY A 80 -19.53 14.81 10.37
C GLY A 80 -19.49 16.05 9.46
N GLU A 81 -20.66 16.50 9.00
CA GLU A 81 -20.79 17.74 8.22
C GLU A 81 -21.03 18.90 9.19
N PRO A 82 -20.12 19.89 9.28
CA PRO A 82 -20.26 21.01 10.22
C PRO A 82 -21.63 21.69 10.12
N GLY A 83 -22.34 21.77 11.25
CA GLY A 83 -23.67 22.39 11.33
C GLY A 83 -24.83 21.54 10.80
N ALA A 84 -24.58 20.37 10.20
CA ALA A 84 -25.60 19.53 9.58
C ALA A 84 -25.65 18.09 10.12
N VAL A 85 -24.49 17.46 10.37
CA VAL A 85 -24.42 16.06 10.80
C VAL A 85 -23.34 15.86 11.87
N ILE A 86 -23.73 15.25 12.99
CA ILE A 86 -22.83 14.78 14.04
C ILE A 86 -22.79 13.25 13.99
N ARG A 87 -21.59 12.66 14.08
CA ARG A 87 -21.41 11.21 14.20
C ARG A 87 -20.59 10.89 15.42
N GLY A 88 -20.91 9.79 16.10
CA GLY A 88 -20.21 9.32 17.28
C GLY A 88 -19.96 7.82 17.24
N LYS A 89 -18.79 7.38 17.68
CA LYS A 89 -18.45 5.98 17.90
C LYS A 89 -18.52 5.64 19.39
N ARG A 90 -19.09 4.50 19.77
CA ARG A 90 -19.14 4.09 21.19
C ARG A 90 -17.73 4.01 21.79
N TYR A 91 -17.54 4.59 22.97
CA TYR A 91 -16.22 4.78 23.59
C TYR A 91 -15.66 3.52 24.28
N ASP A 92 -16.47 2.49 24.51
CA ASP A 92 -16.02 1.27 25.18
C ASP A 92 -14.99 0.51 24.33
N TYR A 93 -13.88 0.11 24.98
CA TYR A 93 -12.79 -0.66 24.38
C TYR A 93 -13.31 -2.04 23.92
N GLY A 94 -13.83 -2.10 22.70
CA GLY A 94 -14.38 -3.31 22.07
C GLY A 94 -15.82 -3.20 21.59
N GLY A 95 -16.52 -2.09 21.84
CA GLY A 95 -17.92 -1.93 21.43
C GLY A 95 -18.08 -1.71 19.93
N ALA A 96 -18.77 -2.64 19.28
CA ALA A 96 -19.37 -2.41 17.97
C ALA A 96 -20.56 -1.44 18.16
N GLY A 97 -20.61 -0.39 17.33
CA GLY A 97 -21.75 0.54 17.28
C GLY A 97 -21.42 2.03 17.40
N GLY A 98 -22.45 2.84 17.20
CA GLY A 98 -22.33 4.29 17.18
C GLY A 98 -23.67 5.00 16.96
N ILE A 99 -23.57 6.30 16.75
CA ILE A 99 -24.69 7.23 16.63
C ILE A 99 -24.48 8.15 15.44
N THR A 100 -25.54 8.47 14.72
CA THR A 100 -25.61 9.54 13.73
C THR A 100 -26.78 10.45 14.06
N ILE A 101 -26.52 11.76 14.07
CA ILE A 101 -27.52 12.79 14.33
C ILE A 101 -27.47 13.76 13.16
N LYS A 102 -28.60 13.96 12.47
CA LYS A 102 -28.73 14.96 11.40
C LYS A 102 -29.69 16.06 11.81
N LYS A 103 -29.23 17.32 11.73
CA LYS A 103 -30.08 18.50 11.92
C LYS A 103 -30.81 18.79 10.61
N THR A 104 -32.11 18.91 10.70
CA THR A 104 -32.98 19.41 9.63
C THR A 104 -33.49 20.80 10.00
N GLY A 105 -34.25 21.44 9.12
CA GLY A 105 -34.84 22.75 9.41
C GLY A 105 -35.83 22.76 10.58
N GLN A 106 -36.35 21.60 11.01
CA GLN A 106 -37.41 21.52 12.02
C GLN A 106 -37.09 20.57 13.19
N SER A 107 -36.20 19.61 12.99
CA SER A 107 -35.90 18.57 13.98
C SER A 107 -34.48 18.04 13.83
N MET A 108 -34.07 17.22 14.78
CA MET A 108 -32.91 16.34 14.70
C MET A 108 -33.39 14.91 14.50
N VAL A 109 -32.75 14.22 13.57
CA VAL A 109 -32.99 12.80 13.30
C VAL A 109 -31.83 12.00 13.89
N PHE A 110 -32.14 11.08 14.78
CA PHE A 110 -31.19 10.23 15.50
C PHE A 110 -31.24 8.81 14.98
N GLY A 111 -30.08 8.19 14.75
CA GLY A 111 -29.95 6.77 14.46
C GLY A 111 -28.82 6.13 15.25
N LEU A 112 -29.16 5.05 15.96
CA LEU A 112 -28.20 4.17 16.63
C LEU A 112 -28.00 2.91 15.81
N TYR A 113 -26.77 2.40 15.82
CA TYR A 113 -26.40 1.16 15.16
C TYR A 113 -25.40 0.37 16.01
N GLU A 114 -25.43 -0.95 15.92
CA GLU A 114 -24.58 -1.85 16.71
C GLU A 114 -23.34 -2.33 15.95
N GLU A 115 -23.19 -2.03 14.66
CA GLU A 115 -22.03 -2.44 13.88
C GLU A 115 -20.97 -1.33 13.77
N PRO A 116 -19.67 -1.66 13.68
CA PRO A 116 -18.64 -0.63 13.54
C PRO A 116 -18.70 -0.01 12.14
N VAL A 117 -18.81 1.32 12.04
CA VAL A 117 -18.67 2.13 10.81
C VAL A 117 -17.28 1.99 10.15
N LEU A 118 -16.41 1.12 10.68
CA LEU A 118 -14.97 1.14 10.44
C LEU A 118 -14.48 0.33 9.25
N LYS A 119 -15.31 -0.51 8.60
CA LYS A 119 -14.80 -1.31 7.47
C LYS A 119 -14.22 -0.45 6.34
N LYS A 120 -14.71 0.77 6.12
CA LYS A 120 -14.16 1.71 5.13
C LYS A 120 -12.98 2.57 5.62
N LEU A 121 -12.80 2.77 6.93
CA LEU A 121 -11.77 3.67 7.46
C LEU A 121 -10.43 2.97 7.71
N GLU A 122 -10.43 1.65 7.88
CA GLU A 122 -9.21 0.86 8.03
C GLU A 122 -9.23 -0.38 7.11
N PRO A 123 -9.22 -0.21 5.78
CA PRO A 123 -9.22 -1.32 4.83
C PRO A 123 -8.01 -2.27 5.02
N TRP A 124 -6.97 -1.83 5.73
CA TRP A 124 -5.82 -2.63 6.14
C TRP A 124 -6.07 -3.57 7.33
N ARG A 125 -7.27 -3.62 7.92
CA ARG A 125 -7.64 -4.64 8.93
C ARG A 125 -7.92 -6.02 8.32
N ASP A 126 -8.20 -6.07 7.01
CA ASP A 126 -8.40 -7.32 6.28
C ASP A 126 -7.30 -7.48 5.23
N LEU A 127 -6.30 -8.29 5.57
CA LEU A 127 -5.15 -8.61 4.73
C LEU A 127 -5.16 -10.08 4.32
N LYS A 128 -6.35 -10.65 4.14
CA LYS A 128 -6.53 -12.05 3.77
C LYS A 128 -5.67 -12.45 2.57
N ASP A 129 -5.06 -13.62 2.65
CA ASP A 129 -4.21 -14.23 1.63
C ASP A 129 -2.91 -13.48 1.26
N LYS A 130 -2.57 -12.41 1.99
CA LYS A 130 -1.23 -11.79 1.90
C LYS A 130 -0.21 -12.67 2.60
N VAL A 131 0.86 -13.03 1.90
CA VAL A 131 1.97 -13.81 2.43
C VAL A 131 3.08 -12.88 2.90
N VAL A 132 3.40 -12.92 4.19
CA VAL A 132 4.36 -12.04 4.83
C VAL A 132 5.53 -12.83 5.38
N LEU A 133 6.76 -12.52 4.94
CA LEU A 133 7.99 -13.03 5.52
C LEU A 133 8.54 -12.03 6.56
N VAL A 134 8.66 -12.47 7.82
CA VAL A 134 9.19 -11.63 8.91
C VAL A 134 10.49 -12.23 9.45
N THR A 135 11.59 -11.48 9.36
CA THR A 135 12.86 -11.88 9.98
C THR A 135 12.94 -11.44 11.43
N GLY A 136 13.61 -12.22 12.29
CA GLY A 136 13.70 -11.93 13.72
C GLY A 136 12.40 -12.21 14.48
N ALA A 137 11.50 -13.01 13.92
CA ALA A 137 10.14 -13.24 14.44
C ALA A 137 10.08 -13.97 15.80
N SER A 138 11.18 -14.57 16.27
CA SER A 138 11.19 -15.41 17.49
C SER A 138 10.96 -14.67 18.82
N SER A 139 10.92 -13.34 18.85
CA SER A 139 10.70 -12.55 20.08
C SER A 139 10.44 -11.07 19.79
N GLY A 140 9.95 -10.34 20.80
CA GLY A 140 9.85 -8.88 20.78
C GLY A 140 9.00 -8.36 19.61
N ILE A 141 9.43 -7.26 19.01
CA ILE A 141 8.71 -6.58 17.93
C ILE A 141 8.33 -7.54 16.79
N GLY A 142 9.27 -8.36 16.33
CA GLY A 142 9.01 -9.33 15.26
C GLY A 142 7.93 -10.35 15.60
N LYS A 143 7.82 -10.77 16.86
CA LYS A 143 6.76 -11.67 17.34
C LYS A 143 5.41 -10.97 17.30
N GLU A 144 5.33 -9.75 17.84
CA GLU A 144 4.10 -8.97 17.89
C GLU A 144 3.57 -8.63 16.49
N ILE A 145 4.45 -8.25 15.56
CA ILE A 145 4.10 -8.03 14.14
C ILE A 145 3.48 -9.31 13.53
N CYS A 146 4.04 -10.49 13.81
CA CYS A 146 3.47 -11.73 13.28
C CYS A 146 2.09 -12.05 13.86
N LEU A 147 1.88 -11.81 15.16
CA LEU A 147 0.59 -12.02 15.81
C LEU A 147 -0.47 -11.06 15.27
N ASP A 148 -0.12 -9.78 15.12
CA ASP A 148 -1.01 -8.74 14.59
C ASP A 148 -1.43 -9.03 13.14
N LEU A 149 -0.45 -9.25 12.26
CA LEU A 149 -0.73 -9.56 10.85
C LEU A 149 -1.47 -10.90 10.69
N GLY A 150 -1.21 -11.88 11.58
CA GLY A 150 -1.97 -13.13 11.63
C GLY A 150 -3.45 -12.91 11.96
N LYS A 151 -3.76 -12.05 12.93
CA LYS A 151 -5.14 -11.65 13.28
C LYS A 151 -5.82 -10.88 12.14
N ALA A 152 -5.05 -10.12 11.37
CA ALA A 152 -5.52 -9.44 10.16
C ALA A 152 -5.72 -10.39 8.95
N GLY A 153 -5.49 -11.71 9.09
CA GLY A 153 -5.76 -12.70 8.03
C GLY A 153 -4.57 -13.07 7.14
N CYS A 154 -3.36 -12.58 7.43
CA CYS A 154 -2.17 -12.89 6.64
C CYS A 154 -1.71 -14.34 6.81
N LYS A 155 -1.00 -14.85 5.79
CA LYS A 155 -0.17 -16.06 5.89
C LYS A 155 1.25 -15.65 6.29
N ILE A 156 1.74 -16.15 7.42
CA ILE A 156 3.00 -15.72 8.03
C ILE A 156 4.10 -16.75 7.81
N ILE A 157 5.24 -16.31 7.27
CA ILE A 157 6.49 -17.05 7.30
C ILE A 157 7.38 -16.42 8.39
N ALA A 158 7.42 -17.04 9.56
CA ALA A 158 8.17 -16.54 10.70
C ALA A 158 9.62 -17.06 10.63
N ALA A 159 10.59 -16.16 10.42
CA ALA A 159 11.99 -16.51 10.18
C ALA A 159 12.93 -16.06 11.30
N ALA A 160 13.69 -16.98 11.89
CA ALA A 160 14.72 -16.71 12.89
C ALA A 160 15.61 -17.93 13.15
N ARG A 161 16.60 -17.79 14.04
CA ARG A 161 17.51 -18.87 14.45
C ARG A 161 16.88 -19.87 15.43
N ARG A 162 16.04 -19.37 16.35
CA ARG A 162 15.43 -20.14 17.45
C ARG A 162 14.13 -20.80 17.00
N VAL A 163 14.24 -22.00 16.43
CA VAL A 163 13.13 -22.70 15.76
C VAL A 163 12.03 -23.13 16.75
N ASP A 164 12.39 -23.49 17.97
CA ASP A 164 11.48 -23.79 19.08
C ASP A 164 10.47 -22.65 19.33
N ARG A 165 10.96 -21.41 19.41
CA ARG A 165 10.10 -20.23 19.60
C ARG A 165 9.25 -19.92 18.37
N LEU A 166 9.78 -20.15 17.17
CA LEU A 166 9.01 -19.98 15.94
C LEU A 166 7.85 -20.98 15.86
N LYS A 167 8.07 -22.24 16.27
CA LYS A 167 7.02 -23.26 16.30
C LYS A 167 5.90 -22.87 17.27
N SER A 168 6.23 -22.41 18.47
CA SER A 168 5.23 -21.89 19.42
C SER A 168 4.45 -20.71 18.82
N LEU A 169 5.14 -19.72 18.24
CA LEU A 169 4.48 -18.58 17.57
C LEU A 169 3.56 -19.02 16.42
N CYS A 170 4.00 -19.96 15.59
CA CYS A 170 3.17 -20.47 14.50
C CYS A 170 1.95 -21.21 15.03
N SER A 171 2.08 -21.97 16.13
CA SER A 171 0.95 -22.61 16.79
C SER A 171 -0.08 -21.58 17.29
N ASP A 172 0.39 -20.50 17.91
CA ASP A 172 -0.48 -19.41 18.37
C ASP A 172 -1.24 -18.79 17.19
N ILE A 173 -0.55 -18.44 16.10
CA ILE A 173 -1.18 -17.83 14.91
C ILE A 173 -2.15 -18.78 14.22
N ASN A 174 -1.80 -20.07 14.12
CA ASN A 174 -2.67 -21.07 13.52
C ASN A 174 -3.92 -21.38 14.36
N SER A 175 -3.96 -20.95 15.63
CA SER A 175 -5.15 -21.08 16.48
C SER A 175 -6.17 -19.95 16.28
N PHE A 176 -5.85 -18.91 15.52
CA PHE A 176 -6.78 -17.81 15.25
C PHE A 176 -7.97 -18.30 14.39
N CYS A 177 -9.19 -17.91 14.77
CA CYS A 177 -10.43 -18.31 14.08
C CYS A 177 -10.67 -17.59 12.73
N SER A 178 -9.68 -16.87 12.21
CA SER A 178 -9.76 -16.14 10.94
C SER A 178 -9.56 -17.09 9.74
N THR A 179 -10.52 -17.09 8.81
CA THR A 179 -10.45 -17.95 7.62
C THR A 179 -9.21 -17.63 6.78
N GLY A 180 -8.34 -18.63 6.56
CA GLY A 180 -7.18 -18.51 5.65
C GLY A 180 -5.87 -18.08 6.32
N THR A 181 -5.87 -17.73 7.61
CA THR A 181 -4.64 -17.51 8.39
C THR A 181 -3.85 -18.81 8.50
N GLN A 182 -2.57 -18.75 8.15
CA GLN A 182 -1.64 -19.87 8.26
C GLN A 182 -0.26 -19.35 8.63
N ALA A 183 0.48 -20.05 9.47
CA ALA A 183 1.84 -19.69 9.86
C ALA A 183 2.79 -20.88 9.74
N ALA A 184 3.97 -20.62 9.22
CA ALA A 184 5.05 -21.59 9.08
C ALA A 184 6.38 -21.02 9.59
N SER A 185 7.15 -21.86 10.27
CA SER A 185 8.47 -21.49 10.77
C SER A 185 9.56 -21.73 9.73
N LEU A 186 10.50 -20.78 9.61
CA LEU A 186 11.67 -20.88 8.75
C LEU A 186 12.95 -20.64 9.58
N LYS A 187 13.86 -21.61 9.61
CA LYS A 187 15.18 -21.39 10.22
C LYS A 187 16.02 -20.48 9.32
N LEU A 188 16.36 -19.29 9.81
CA LEU A 188 17.20 -18.32 9.10
C LEU A 188 18.09 -17.56 10.08
N ASP A 189 19.39 -17.57 9.82
CA ASP A 189 20.33 -16.60 10.38
C ASP A 189 20.64 -15.56 9.30
N VAL A 190 20.19 -14.32 9.51
CA VAL A 190 20.42 -13.22 8.55
C VAL A 190 21.89 -12.83 8.44
N ALA A 191 22.75 -13.24 9.38
CA ALA A 191 24.19 -13.03 9.29
C ALA A 191 24.91 -14.09 8.43
N SER A 192 24.22 -15.15 7.99
CA SER A 192 24.81 -16.21 7.15
C SER A 192 25.26 -15.72 5.78
N ASP A 193 26.07 -16.52 5.08
CA ASP A 193 26.49 -16.23 3.71
C ASP A 193 25.32 -16.13 2.72
N ALA A 194 25.61 -15.57 1.55
CA ALA A 194 24.60 -15.29 0.53
C ALA A 194 23.94 -16.57 -0.05
N ALA A 195 24.66 -17.69 -0.16
CA ALA A 195 24.11 -18.94 -0.68
C ALA A 195 23.13 -19.56 0.32
N THR A 196 23.48 -19.52 1.61
CA THR A 196 22.61 -19.96 2.71
C THR A 196 21.32 -19.13 2.77
N ILE A 197 21.42 -17.79 2.71
CA ILE A 197 20.25 -16.91 2.69
C ILE A 197 19.39 -17.15 1.44
N ARG A 198 20.01 -17.30 0.26
CA ARG A 198 19.29 -17.62 -0.99
C ARG A 198 18.49 -18.92 -0.88
N LYS A 199 19.08 -19.98 -0.32
CA LYS A 199 18.42 -21.27 -0.11
C LYS A 199 17.24 -21.12 0.85
N ALA A 200 17.41 -20.40 1.96
CA ALA A 200 16.36 -20.15 2.93
C ALA A 200 15.19 -19.35 2.32
N VAL A 201 15.47 -18.30 1.56
CA VAL A 201 14.44 -17.50 0.87
C VAL A 201 13.70 -18.33 -0.18
N LYS A 202 14.38 -19.21 -0.92
CA LYS A 202 13.71 -20.15 -1.83
C LYS A 202 12.81 -21.14 -1.07
N GLY A 203 13.26 -21.61 0.09
CA GLY A 203 12.45 -22.43 1.00
C GLY A 203 11.21 -21.69 1.47
N ALA A 204 11.36 -20.43 1.89
CA ALA A 204 10.26 -19.55 2.31
C ALA A 204 9.20 -19.41 1.20
N TRP A 205 9.64 -19.11 -0.03
CA TRP A 205 8.77 -18.99 -1.19
C TRP A 205 7.96 -20.27 -1.46
N GLY A 206 8.58 -21.44 -1.29
CA GLY A 206 7.93 -22.73 -1.50
C GLY A 206 6.82 -23.07 -0.51
N ILE A 207 6.73 -22.42 0.64
CA ILE A 207 5.72 -22.71 1.67
C ILE A 207 4.32 -22.32 1.19
N PHE A 208 4.17 -21.10 0.66
CA PHE A 208 2.88 -20.55 0.22
C PHE A 208 2.88 -20.17 -1.28
N GLY A 209 3.94 -20.50 -2.01
CA GLY A 209 4.08 -20.26 -3.45
C GLY A 209 4.40 -18.82 -3.86
N LYS A 210 4.41 -17.88 -2.90
CA LYS A 210 4.71 -16.46 -3.10
C LYS A 210 5.16 -15.81 -1.79
N ILE A 211 5.67 -14.58 -1.90
CA ILE A 211 5.87 -13.64 -0.79
C ILE A 211 5.33 -12.30 -1.29
N ASP A 212 4.34 -11.71 -0.61
CA ASP A 212 3.77 -10.40 -0.94
C ASP A 212 4.49 -9.28 -0.18
N VAL A 213 4.95 -9.55 1.05
CA VAL A 213 5.58 -8.57 1.94
C VAL A 213 6.80 -9.17 2.62
N LEU A 214 7.90 -8.41 2.68
CA LEU A 214 9.09 -8.72 3.46
C LEU A 214 9.26 -7.69 4.58
N ILE A 215 9.38 -8.15 5.82
CA ILE A 215 9.70 -7.32 6.99
C ILE A 215 11.08 -7.71 7.52
N ASN A 216 12.04 -6.81 7.30
CA ASN A 216 13.40 -6.92 7.83
C ASN A 216 13.44 -6.41 9.28
N ASN A 217 13.16 -7.26 10.26
CA ASN A 217 13.14 -6.90 11.68
C ASN A 217 14.32 -7.50 12.48
N ALA A 218 15.00 -8.52 11.97
CA ALA A 218 16.14 -9.10 12.69
C ALA A 218 17.24 -8.05 12.93
N GLY A 219 17.70 -7.94 14.18
CA GLY A 219 18.78 -7.03 14.55
C GLY A 219 19.41 -7.35 15.90
N ILE A 220 20.61 -6.83 16.12
CA ILE A 220 21.33 -6.87 17.40
C ILE A 220 21.85 -5.47 17.74
N ARG A 221 21.91 -5.15 19.03
CA ARG A 221 22.47 -3.87 19.48
C ARG A 221 24.00 -3.87 19.57
N GLY A 222 24.61 -5.03 19.83
CA GLY A 222 25.99 -5.10 20.33
C GLY A 222 26.09 -4.64 21.80
N ASN A 223 27.30 -4.58 22.33
CA ASN A 223 27.60 -3.95 23.61
C ASN A 223 27.62 -2.43 23.46
N VAL A 224 27.31 -1.70 24.54
CA VAL A 224 27.40 -0.24 24.56
C VAL A 224 28.82 0.10 24.96
N LYS A 225 29.63 0.54 23.99
CA LYS A 225 31.02 0.98 24.20
C LYS A 225 31.21 2.36 23.57
N SER A 226 32.24 3.07 24.03
CA SER A 226 32.75 4.26 23.32
C SER A 226 33.15 3.90 21.90
N SER A 227 33.08 4.84 20.96
CA SER A 227 33.53 4.64 19.58
C SER A 227 35.01 4.25 19.49
N LEU A 228 35.81 4.58 20.51
CA LEU A 228 37.23 4.24 20.59
C LEU A 228 37.48 2.80 21.10
N ASP A 229 36.51 2.21 21.81
CA ASP A 229 36.63 0.88 22.45
C ASP A 229 35.85 -0.21 21.69
N LEU A 230 35.21 0.16 20.58
CA LEU A 230 34.47 -0.75 19.73
C LEU A 230 35.45 -1.51 18.84
N SER A 231 35.53 -2.83 19.02
CA SER A 231 36.39 -3.66 18.18
C SER A 231 35.82 -3.85 16.78
N GLU A 232 36.70 -4.10 15.82
CA GLU A 232 36.34 -4.40 14.43
C GLU A 232 35.42 -5.62 14.34
N ASP A 233 35.68 -6.66 15.13
CA ASP A 233 34.81 -7.86 15.20
C ASP A 233 33.37 -7.52 15.63
N GLU A 234 33.23 -6.59 16.58
CA GLU A 234 31.93 -6.18 17.08
C GLU A 234 31.20 -5.29 16.07
N TRP A 235 31.94 -4.36 15.44
CA TRP A 235 31.47 -3.56 14.31
C TRP A 235 30.95 -4.45 13.18
N ASP A 236 31.78 -5.40 12.72
CA ASP A 236 31.46 -6.29 11.61
C ASP A 236 30.27 -7.16 11.93
N LYS A 237 30.15 -7.66 13.17
CA LYS A 237 28.99 -8.45 13.60
C LYS A 237 27.69 -7.65 13.57
N VAL A 238 27.71 -6.41 14.02
CA VAL A 238 26.55 -5.49 13.99
C VAL A 238 26.19 -5.16 12.55
N PHE A 239 27.14 -4.76 11.72
CA PHE A 239 26.92 -4.47 10.29
C PHE A 239 26.46 -5.69 9.50
N ARG A 240 26.99 -6.87 9.82
CA ARG A 240 26.59 -8.12 9.19
C ARG A 240 25.11 -8.41 9.44
N THR A 241 24.67 -8.27 10.70
CA THR A 241 23.29 -8.60 11.09
C THR A 241 22.30 -7.52 10.67
N ASN A 242 22.62 -6.25 10.95
CA ASN A 242 21.68 -5.14 10.83
C ASN A 242 21.64 -4.50 9.44
N LEU A 243 22.67 -4.71 8.60
CA LEU A 243 22.74 -4.10 7.26
C LEU A 243 22.92 -5.14 6.15
N THR A 244 23.98 -5.95 6.21
CA THR A 244 24.29 -6.89 5.12
C THR A 244 23.24 -8.00 5.01
N GLY A 245 22.79 -8.53 6.15
CA GLY A 245 21.73 -9.53 6.23
C GLY A 245 20.42 -9.11 5.57
N PRO A 246 19.76 -8.02 6.01
CA PRO A 246 18.52 -7.57 5.40
C PRO A 246 18.68 -7.20 3.92
N TRP A 247 19.84 -6.68 3.49
CA TRP A 247 20.13 -6.49 2.06
C TRP A 247 20.10 -7.82 1.28
N LEU A 248 20.76 -8.86 1.77
CA LEU A 248 20.79 -10.17 1.11
C LEU A 248 19.40 -10.83 1.08
N VAL A 249 18.65 -10.77 2.19
CA VAL A 249 17.27 -11.29 2.23
C VAL A 249 16.41 -10.56 1.20
N SER A 250 16.47 -9.22 1.18
CA SER A 250 15.72 -8.40 0.23
C SER A 250 16.10 -8.70 -1.21
N LYS A 251 17.39 -8.79 -1.52
CA LYS A 251 17.88 -9.15 -2.86
C LYS A 251 17.24 -10.45 -3.37
N TYR A 252 17.23 -11.50 -2.55
CA TYR A 252 16.72 -12.80 -2.99
C TYR A 252 15.18 -12.87 -3.00
N VAL A 253 14.49 -12.21 -2.07
CA VAL A 253 13.03 -12.10 -2.11
C VAL A 253 12.61 -11.32 -3.36
N CYS A 254 13.24 -10.18 -3.64
CA CYS A 254 12.97 -9.40 -4.84
C CYS A 254 13.29 -10.18 -6.12
N ILE A 255 14.34 -11.00 -6.17
CA ILE A 255 14.61 -11.86 -7.35
C ILE A 255 13.43 -12.81 -7.62
N LEU A 256 12.85 -13.41 -6.58
CA LEU A 256 11.71 -14.33 -6.72
C LEU A 256 10.40 -13.61 -7.00
N MET A 257 10.13 -12.49 -6.32
CA MET A 257 8.98 -11.62 -6.61
C MET A 257 8.99 -11.12 -8.04
N ARG A 258 10.19 -10.90 -8.60
CA ARG A 258 10.34 -10.12 -9.81
C ARG A 258 10.13 -10.90 -11.09
N ASP A 259 10.57 -12.16 -11.22
CA ASP A 259 10.62 -12.89 -12.52
C ASP A 259 11.08 -12.01 -13.74
N ALA A 260 11.76 -10.87 -13.50
CA ALA A 260 12.11 -9.87 -14.50
C ALA A 260 13.60 -9.97 -14.78
N LYS A 261 13.86 -10.37 -16.02
CA LYS A 261 15.17 -10.73 -16.59
C LYS A 261 15.95 -9.51 -17.12
N GLN A 262 15.45 -8.29 -16.92
CA GLN A 262 15.93 -7.10 -17.64
C GLN A 262 16.63 -6.04 -16.77
N VAL A 263 16.65 -6.14 -15.44
CA VAL A 263 17.09 -5.00 -14.59
C VAL A 263 18.55 -4.61 -14.79
N ALA A 264 19.48 -5.57 -14.85
CA ALA A 264 20.89 -5.24 -15.09
C ALA A 264 21.08 -4.57 -16.47
N TYR A 265 20.39 -5.07 -17.49
CA TYR A 265 20.41 -4.49 -18.83
C TYR A 265 19.78 -3.10 -18.86
N ALA A 266 18.60 -2.92 -18.26
CA ALA A 266 17.88 -1.65 -18.17
C ALA A 266 18.69 -0.59 -17.41
N CYS A 267 19.29 -0.94 -16.26
CA CYS A 267 20.17 -0.04 -15.52
C CYS A 267 21.42 0.32 -16.34
N SER A 268 22.04 -0.66 -17.04
CA SER A 268 23.20 -0.37 -17.87
C SER A 268 22.88 0.62 -19.01
N LYS A 269 21.70 0.50 -19.63
CA LYS A 269 21.27 1.39 -20.71
C LYS A 269 20.80 2.75 -20.22
N GLY A 270 20.09 2.81 -19.08
CA GLY A 270 19.79 4.09 -18.41
C GLY A 270 21.06 4.82 -17.93
N GLY A 271 22.10 4.08 -17.55
CA GLY A 271 23.42 4.64 -17.25
C GLY A 271 24.08 5.32 -18.46
N VAL A 272 23.94 4.75 -19.66
CA VAL A 272 24.43 5.36 -20.91
C VAL A 272 23.73 6.70 -21.18
N ASP A 273 22.42 6.81 -20.92
CA ASP A 273 21.69 8.08 -21.12
C ASP A 273 22.14 9.18 -20.15
N ILE A 274 22.38 8.82 -18.88
CA ILE A 274 22.94 9.75 -17.90
C ILE A 274 24.36 10.18 -18.29
N MET A 275 25.21 9.22 -18.66
CA MET A 275 26.58 9.48 -19.12
C MET A 275 26.58 10.41 -20.33
N THR A 276 25.70 10.17 -21.30
CA THR A 276 25.49 11.03 -22.48
C THR A 276 25.17 12.47 -22.09
N ARG A 277 24.26 12.67 -21.13
CA ARG A 277 23.92 14.01 -20.63
C ARG A 277 25.09 14.69 -19.92
N MET A 278 25.83 13.97 -19.08
CA MET A 278 26.98 14.53 -18.37
C MET A 278 28.09 14.92 -19.34
N MET A 279 28.41 14.05 -20.30
CA MET A 279 29.37 14.36 -21.36
C MET A 279 28.91 15.53 -22.23
N ALA A 280 27.61 15.65 -22.53
CA ALA A 280 27.08 16.81 -23.25
C ALA A 280 27.29 18.14 -22.48
N ILE A 281 27.14 18.12 -21.15
CA ILE A 281 27.41 19.28 -20.29
C ILE A 281 28.91 19.60 -20.27
N GLU A 282 29.76 18.61 -19.99
CA GLU A 282 31.20 18.79 -19.80
C GLU A 282 31.91 19.16 -21.10
N LEU A 283 31.54 18.54 -22.21
CA LEU A 283 32.22 18.71 -23.49
C LEU A 283 31.65 19.84 -24.35
N GLY A 284 30.53 20.44 -23.93
CA GLY A 284 29.87 21.53 -24.65
C GLY A 284 30.78 22.75 -24.85
N VAL A 285 31.66 23.05 -23.89
CA VAL A 285 32.66 24.14 -24.00
C VAL A 285 33.63 23.93 -25.17
N TYR A 286 33.87 22.68 -25.57
CA TYR A 286 34.70 22.32 -26.72
C TYR A 286 33.89 22.17 -28.02
N LYS A 287 32.61 22.56 -28.02
CA LYS A 287 31.67 22.39 -29.14
C LYS A 287 31.44 20.93 -29.54
N ILE A 288 31.61 19.99 -28.61
CA ILE A 288 31.35 18.57 -28.83
C ILE A 288 29.90 18.26 -28.39
N ARG A 289 29.12 17.68 -29.31
CA ARG A 289 27.71 17.31 -29.07
C ARG A 289 27.62 15.82 -28.75
N VAL A 290 26.81 15.46 -27.76
CA VAL A 290 26.66 14.07 -27.31
C VAL A 290 25.18 13.75 -27.17
N ASN A 291 24.68 12.74 -27.89
CA ASN A 291 23.28 12.31 -27.85
C ASN A 291 23.21 10.79 -27.81
N SER A 292 22.13 10.23 -27.26
CA SER A 292 21.86 8.79 -27.25
C SER A 292 20.61 8.47 -28.08
N ILE A 293 20.53 7.24 -28.59
CA ILE A 293 19.35 6.74 -29.30
C ILE A 293 18.84 5.52 -28.53
N ALA A 294 17.55 5.51 -28.23
CA ALA A 294 16.81 4.41 -27.63
C ALA A 294 15.97 3.71 -28.72
N PRO A 295 16.56 2.72 -29.42
CA PRO A 295 15.84 2.00 -30.46
C PRO A 295 14.82 1.02 -29.87
N GLY A 296 13.73 0.83 -30.61
CA GLY A 296 12.82 -0.30 -30.42
C GLY A 296 13.43 -1.63 -30.87
N LEU A 297 12.57 -2.60 -31.17
CA LEU A 297 13.02 -3.92 -31.58
C LEU A 297 13.34 -3.97 -33.08
N PHE A 298 14.62 -3.79 -33.42
CA PHE A 298 15.14 -3.97 -34.78
C PHE A 298 15.62 -5.41 -35.03
N LYS A 299 15.59 -5.84 -36.29
CA LYS A 299 16.18 -7.12 -36.72
C LYS A 299 17.71 -7.03 -36.70
N SER A 300 18.35 -7.87 -35.90
CA SER A 300 19.81 -8.05 -35.82
C SER A 300 20.14 -9.49 -35.44
N GLU A 301 21.43 -9.85 -35.44
CA GLU A 301 21.90 -11.17 -34.98
C GLU A 301 21.46 -11.47 -33.53
N ILE A 302 21.46 -10.44 -32.66
CA ILE A 302 21.07 -10.55 -31.25
C ILE A 302 19.56 -10.81 -31.11
N THR A 303 18.74 -10.21 -31.98
CA THR A 303 17.27 -10.28 -31.89
C THR A 303 16.66 -11.34 -32.82
N GLN A 304 17.45 -12.01 -33.66
CA GLN A 304 16.97 -12.94 -34.69
C GLN A 304 16.11 -14.06 -34.12
N GLY A 305 16.55 -14.71 -33.03
CA GLY A 305 15.79 -15.77 -32.37
C GLY A 305 14.52 -15.27 -31.66
N LEU A 306 14.47 -13.99 -31.31
CA LEU A 306 13.30 -13.36 -30.70
C LEU A 306 12.26 -12.97 -31.78
N MET A 307 12.71 -12.47 -32.94
CA MET A 307 11.88 -12.08 -34.08
C MET A 307 11.17 -13.25 -34.78
N GLN A 308 11.65 -14.48 -34.58
CA GLN A 308 11.02 -15.70 -35.08
C GLN A 308 9.80 -16.14 -34.25
N LYS A 309 9.61 -15.58 -33.04
CA LYS A 309 8.51 -15.97 -32.15
C LYS A 309 7.19 -15.36 -32.58
N GLU A 310 6.20 -16.21 -32.86
CA GLU A 310 4.89 -15.78 -33.37
C GLU A 310 4.13 -14.87 -32.40
N TRP A 311 4.23 -15.11 -31.09
CA TRP A 311 3.58 -14.27 -30.07
C TRP A 311 4.10 -12.82 -30.09
N LEU A 312 5.38 -12.63 -30.40
CA LEU A 312 5.99 -11.30 -30.43
C LEU A 312 5.47 -10.48 -31.60
N LYS A 313 5.27 -11.13 -32.76
CA LYS A 313 4.63 -10.49 -33.92
C LYS A 313 3.22 -10.02 -33.56
N LYS A 314 2.41 -10.89 -32.92
CA LYS A 314 1.04 -10.57 -32.49
C LYS A 314 0.99 -9.43 -31.47
N VAL A 315 1.92 -9.37 -30.51
CA VAL A 315 2.01 -8.27 -29.55
C VAL A 315 2.38 -6.98 -30.29
N ASN A 316 3.44 -7.01 -31.10
CA ASN A 316 3.92 -5.84 -31.84
C ASN A 316 2.83 -5.23 -32.74
N GLU A 317 2.07 -6.06 -33.47
CA GLU A 317 0.94 -5.62 -34.30
C GLU A 317 -0.17 -4.93 -33.52
N ARG A 318 -0.35 -5.30 -32.24
CA ARG A 318 -1.44 -4.79 -31.39
C ARG A 318 -1.03 -3.58 -30.57
N THR A 319 0.24 -3.47 -30.19
CA THR A 319 0.71 -2.48 -29.22
C THR A 319 1.51 -1.34 -29.84
N VAL A 320 2.10 -1.52 -31.03
CA VAL A 320 2.93 -0.47 -31.66
C VAL A 320 2.06 0.45 -32.52
N PRO A 321 1.92 1.75 -32.17
CA PRO A 321 0.98 2.66 -32.81
C PRO A 321 1.15 2.84 -34.31
N LEU A 322 2.40 2.98 -34.79
CA LEU A 322 2.65 3.24 -36.21
C LEU A 322 2.54 1.99 -37.09
N LYS A 323 2.34 0.80 -36.49
CA LYS A 323 2.18 -0.50 -37.18
C LYS A 323 3.24 -0.77 -38.28
N MET A 324 4.39 -0.12 -38.18
CA MET A 324 5.45 -0.18 -39.15
C MET A 324 6.51 -1.16 -38.69
N GLN A 325 7.00 -1.98 -39.63
CA GLN A 325 8.16 -2.82 -39.35
C GLN A 325 9.41 -1.94 -39.27
N GLN A 326 10.05 -1.91 -38.11
CA GLN A 326 11.26 -1.13 -37.88
C GLN A 326 12.42 -1.68 -38.73
N SER A 327 13.02 -0.82 -39.55
CA SER A 327 14.22 -1.13 -40.34
C SER A 327 15.38 -0.22 -39.93
N VAL A 328 16.59 -0.79 -39.87
CA VAL A 328 17.79 -0.02 -39.55
C VAL A 328 18.00 1.08 -40.59
N ASP A 329 17.77 0.76 -41.86
CA ASP A 329 17.81 1.71 -42.99
C ASP A 329 16.41 1.80 -43.64
N PRO A 330 15.83 3.00 -43.83
CA PRO A 330 16.35 4.31 -43.41
C PRO A 330 16.07 4.69 -41.95
N GLY A 331 15.34 3.85 -41.18
CA GLY A 331 14.74 4.26 -39.92
C GLY A 331 15.72 4.79 -38.86
N LEU A 332 16.81 4.07 -38.59
CA LEU A 332 17.83 4.48 -37.61
C LEU A 332 18.94 5.32 -38.28
N THR A 333 19.36 4.93 -39.48
CA THR A 333 20.45 5.58 -40.23
C THR A 333 20.14 7.04 -40.55
N SER A 334 18.89 7.38 -40.83
CA SER A 334 18.50 8.77 -41.14
C SER A 334 18.61 9.69 -39.93
N LEU A 335 18.23 9.20 -38.74
CA LEU A 335 18.41 9.97 -37.51
C LEU A 335 19.89 10.14 -37.18
N VAL A 336 20.70 9.09 -37.32
CA VAL A 336 22.15 9.20 -37.12
C VAL A 336 22.75 10.25 -38.06
N ARG A 337 22.37 10.23 -39.34
CA ARG A 337 22.79 11.25 -40.33
C ARG A 337 22.40 12.66 -39.91
N TYR A 338 21.18 12.86 -39.41
CA TYR A 338 20.75 14.15 -38.86
C TYR A 338 21.61 14.60 -37.67
N LEU A 339 21.85 13.71 -36.69
CA LEU A 339 22.57 14.03 -35.47
C LEU A 339 24.06 14.34 -35.69
N ILE A 340 24.68 13.80 -36.74
CA ILE A 340 26.07 14.14 -37.09
C ILE A 340 26.18 15.38 -38.00
N HIS A 341 25.10 15.77 -38.68
CA HIS A 341 25.09 16.91 -39.58
C HIS A 341 25.01 18.26 -38.84
N ASP A 342 25.55 19.33 -39.44
CA ASP A 342 25.59 20.68 -38.86
C ASP A 342 24.21 21.28 -38.58
N SER A 343 23.18 20.82 -39.29
CA SER A 343 21.78 21.22 -39.02
C SER A 343 21.31 20.85 -37.61
N SER A 344 22.01 19.96 -36.91
CA SER A 344 21.75 19.58 -35.52
C SER A 344 22.69 20.29 -34.52
N GLN A 345 23.30 21.42 -34.89
CA GLN A 345 24.24 22.15 -34.02
C GLN A 345 23.67 22.56 -32.65
N TYR A 346 22.35 22.73 -32.55
CA TYR A 346 21.66 23.05 -31.29
C TYR A 346 21.16 21.81 -30.52
N VAL A 347 21.55 20.62 -30.96
CA VAL A 347 21.07 19.34 -30.44
C VAL A 347 22.19 18.60 -29.72
N SER A 348 22.15 18.61 -28.39
CA SER A 348 23.06 17.87 -27.50
C SER A 348 22.35 17.48 -26.21
N GLY A 349 22.75 16.38 -25.58
CA GLY A 349 22.21 15.85 -24.33
C GLY A 349 20.87 15.11 -24.45
N ASN A 350 20.37 14.87 -25.66
CA ASN A 350 19.06 14.25 -25.87
C ASN A 350 19.15 12.71 -25.93
N THR A 351 18.05 12.07 -25.53
CA THR A 351 17.79 10.64 -25.77
C THR A 351 16.66 10.53 -26.80
N TYR A 352 16.98 10.07 -27.99
CA TYR A 352 16.02 9.94 -29.09
C TYR A 352 15.34 8.57 -29.08
N ILE A 353 14.03 8.55 -28.87
CA ILE A 353 13.24 7.32 -28.96
C ILE A 353 12.93 7.01 -30.43
N VAL A 354 13.35 5.82 -30.89
CA VAL A 354 13.14 5.37 -32.27
C VAL A 354 12.54 3.97 -32.25
N ASP A 355 11.26 3.88 -31.92
CA ASP A 355 10.60 2.61 -31.63
C ASP A 355 9.16 2.51 -32.17
N SER A 356 8.80 3.39 -33.10
CA SER A 356 7.45 3.44 -33.70
C SER A 356 6.31 3.69 -32.70
N GLY A 357 6.61 4.25 -31.52
CA GLY A 357 5.66 4.54 -30.45
C GLY A 357 5.46 3.40 -29.46
N ALA A 358 6.32 2.38 -29.48
CA ALA A 358 6.22 1.21 -28.62
C ALA A 358 6.38 1.54 -27.12
N SER A 359 7.15 2.58 -26.78
CA SER A 359 7.37 3.04 -25.41
C SER A 359 6.26 3.92 -24.86
N LEU A 360 5.27 4.29 -25.69
CA LEU A 360 4.13 5.08 -25.22
C LEU A 360 3.20 4.21 -24.36
N PRO A 361 2.70 4.71 -23.21
CA PRO A 361 1.77 3.96 -22.36
C PRO A 361 0.43 3.72 -23.07
N GLY A 362 -0.13 2.51 -22.90
CA GLY A 362 -1.41 2.11 -23.50
C GLY A 362 -2.65 2.31 -22.60
N LEU A 363 -3.74 2.73 -23.24
CA LEU A 363 -5.10 3.11 -22.80
C LEU A 363 -5.25 4.50 -22.13
N PRO A 364 -5.26 5.62 -22.89
CA PRO A 364 -5.62 6.92 -22.34
C PRO A 364 -7.16 7.03 -22.29
N ILE A 365 -7.77 6.48 -21.24
CA ILE A 365 -9.15 6.87 -20.87
C ILE A 365 -9.04 8.09 -19.98
N PHE A 366 -8.91 9.27 -20.59
CA PHE A 366 -9.14 10.54 -19.93
C PHE A 366 -10.12 11.34 -20.77
N SER A 367 -11.18 11.81 -20.13
CA SER A 367 -11.98 12.93 -20.63
C SER A 367 -11.23 14.20 -20.24
N SER A 368 -10.73 14.95 -21.22
CA SER A 368 -10.24 16.31 -20.99
C SER A 368 -11.40 17.29 -21.15
N LEU A 369 -11.67 18.14 -20.15
CA LEU A 369 -12.34 19.42 -20.35
C LEU A 369 -11.33 20.44 -20.87
#